data_AF-A0A2Z4FKC0-F1
#
_entry.id   AF-A0A2Z4FKC0-F1
#
_cell.length_a   1.000
_cell.length_b   1.000
_cell.length_c   1.000
_cell.angle_alpha   90.00
_cell.angle_beta   90.00
_cell.angle_gamma   90.00
#
_symmetry.space_group_name_H-M   'P 1'
#
loop_
_entity.id
_entity.type
_entity.pdbx_description
1 polymer ?
#
loop_
_entity_poly.entity_id
_entity_poly.type
_entity_poly.pdbx_seq_one_letter_code
_entity_poly.pdbx_strand_id
1 'polypeptide(L)'
;MIIDSKIGRYFDMSLRIPLAMLVVLSCFGLRLATAHATTPDAGAPEAAAEVGAQASNATLSQNFNAPESAAVGDRLALTLEVRHPLNTTAHLPEAFPNPRWEVASREHQSLQGEADITTTFNLVFQIFRPGETTLPAFDVTVLQADGSVEKLATEPVSAKVLSVLPGGDTPELAAPRNPVAVWTDDYTILWVGGGLLALLIAGGVGFFINRRNQPEAPAPPPRPAHLVALEKLSALTPGDLLDSGDYMVFYVRMSEAIREYLGRRYHFRGTELTTTEILGHLGAVESGEGWPKGISYEDVRDWLNYCDLIKFSDMTPARERSEQLLRQAFSMVELTHVRAPQSDAQADVDATTEQPGDAPTEVAPRGAEAPESPAIDDASDDSADAASDDSTDAREEKP
;
A
#
# COMPACT_ATOMS: atom_id res chain seq x y z
N MET A 1 -28.89 36.24 -19.01
CA MET A 1 -27.58 35.58 -18.81
C MET A 1 -27.49 35.24 -17.32
N ILE A 2 -28.25 34.30 -16.76
CA ILE A 2 -28.45 32.86 -17.04
C ILE A 2 -27.17 32.04 -16.79
N ILE A 3 -27.19 31.38 -15.62
CA ILE A 3 -26.42 30.23 -15.12
C ILE A 3 -25.06 30.53 -14.50
N ASP A 4 -25.14 30.88 -13.21
CA ASP A 4 -24.22 30.42 -12.17
C ASP A 4 -24.83 29.14 -11.56
N SER A 5 -23.99 28.16 -11.19
CA SER A 5 -24.27 26.92 -10.42
C SER A 5 -23.76 25.65 -11.10
N LYS A 6 -22.62 25.13 -10.60
CA LYS A 6 -22.37 23.71 -10.26
C LYS A 6 -20.90 23.50 -9.87
N ILE A 7 -20.55 23.88 -8.64
CA ILE A 7 -19.40 23.33 -7.92
C ILE A 7 -19.98 22.75 -6.63
N GLY A 8 -20.11 21.42 -6.58
CA GLY A 8 -20.73 20.74 -5.45
C GLY A 8 -21.28 19.38 -5.83
N ARG A 9 -20.36 18.41 -6.03
CA ARG A 9 -20.55 16.96 -5.80
C ARG A 9 -19.42 16.19 -6.50
N TYR A 10 -18.32 15.94 -5.79
CA TYR A 10 -17.46 14.76 -6.00
C TYR A 10 -16.68 14.53 -4.70
N PHE A 11 -17.40 14.17 -3.66
CA PHE A 11 -16.87 13.54 -2.45
C PHE A 11 -17.96 12.61 -1.96
N ASP A 12 -18.01 11.39 -2.52
CA ASP A 12 -18.06 10.17 -1.73
C ASP A 12 -17.93 8.92 -2.63
N MET A 13 -17.49 7.84 -1.99
CA MET A 13 -17.76 6.45 -2.32
C MET A 13 -16.73 5.64 -3.13
N SER A 14 -16.08 4.73 -2.39
CA SER A 14 -15.63 3.38 -2.76
C SER A 14 -14.46 3.27 -3.73
N LEU A 15 -13.25 2.89 -3.32
CA LEU A 15 -12.85 1.62 -2.71
C LEU A 15 -13.37 0.38 -3.49
N ARG A 16 -12.85 0.15 -4.70
CA ARG A 16 -12.68 -1.19 -5.28
C ARG A 16 -11.42 -1.26 -6.14
N ILE A 17 -10.41 -1.90 -5.57
CA ILE A 17 -9.14 -2.31 -6.18
C ILE A 17 -9.44 -3.38 -7.25
N PRO A 18 -8.90 -3.31 -8.48
CA PRO A 18 -9.04 -4.40 -9.44
C PRO A 18 -8.11 -5.55 -9.06
N LEU A 19 -8.71 -6.60 -8.50
CA LEU A 19 -8.13 -7.93 -8.27
C LEU A 19 -7.91 -8.61 -9.64
N ALA A 20 -6.76 -8.38 -10.25
CA ALA A 20 -6.24 -9.16 -11.37
C ALA A 20 -4.94 -9.83 -10.92
N MET A 21 -4.76 -11.10 -11.32
CA MET A 21 -3.58 -11.95 -11.11
C MET A 21 -3.36 -12.55 -9.71
N LEU A 22 -4.00 -13.68 -9.42
CA LEU A 22 -3.32 -14.84 -8.82
C LEU A 22 -4.27 -16.06 -8.80
N VAL A 23 -3.86 -17.16 -9.43
CA VAL A 23 -4.03 -18.58 -9.05
C VAL A 23 -3.89 -19.43 -10.32
N VAL A 24 -2.64 -19.74 -10.63
CA VAL A 24 -2.23 -20.96 -11.33
C VAL A 24 -1.66 -21.86 -10.24
N LEU A 25 -2.40 -22.88 -9.79
CA LEU A 25 -1.85 -24.16 -9.32
C LEU A 25 -2.98 -25.10 -8.85
N SER A 26 -2.77 -26.39 -9.10
CA SER A 26 -3.43 -27.54 -8.46
C SER A 26 -4.72 -28.04 -9.10
N CYS A 27 -4.59 -29.03 -9.98
CA CYS A 27 -5.43 -30.24 -10.03
C CYS A 27 -4.80 -31.26 -10.99
N PHE A 28 -3.70 -31.90 -10.56
CA PHE A 28 -3.21 -33.15 -11.12
C PHE A 28 -2.98 -34.09 -9.94
N GLY A 29 -3.78 -35.16 -9.84
CA GLY A 29 -3.80 -36.01 -8.64
C GLY A 29 -4.80 -37.18 -8.68
N LEU A 30 -4.68 -38.00 -9.73
CA LEU A 30 -4.88 -39.45 -9.81
C LEU A 30 -5.54 -40.20 -8.62
N ARG A 31 -6.58 -41.01 -8.90
CA ARG A 31 -6.83 -42.30 -8.22
C ARG A 31 -7.26 -43.36 -9.24
N LEU A 32 -6.44 -44.41 -9.32
CA LEU A 32 -6.65 -45.69 -10.00
C LEU A 32 -7.79 -46.50 -9.36
N ALA A 33 -8.52 -47.26 -10.18
CA ALA A 33 -8.99 -48.60 -9.82
C ALA A 33 -9.17 -49.48 -11.08
N THR A 34 -8.28 -50.45 -11.19
CA THR A 34 -8.32 -51.71 -11.97
C THR A 34 -9.50 -52.60 -11.48
N ALA A 35 -10.04 -53.64 -12.12
CA ALA A 35 -9.63 -54.54 -13.21
C ALA A 35 -10.88 -55.34 -13.70
N HIS A 36 -10.78 -55.93 -14.90
CA HIS A 36 -11.12 -57.31 -15.32
C HIS A 36 -12.30 -58.08 -14.67
N ALA A 37 -12.99 -59.03 -15.28
CA ALA A 37 -13.21 -59.55 -16.63
C ALA A 37 -14.19 -60.74 -16.44
N THR A 38 -14.96 -61.11 -17.47
CA THR A 38 -15.35 -62.49 -17.88
C THR A 38 -16.83 -62.67 -18.25
N THR A 39 -16.97 -63.26 -19.44
CA THR A 39 -18.07 -63.80 -20.28
C THR A 39 -19.03 -64.79 -19.58
N PRO A 40 -20.20 -65.17 -20.15
CA PRO A 40 -20.34 -66.09 -21.32
C PRO A 40 -21.46 -65.69 -22.32
N ASP A 41 -21.33 -65.84 -23.64
CA ASP A 41 -21.42 -67.02 -24.54
C ASP A 41 -22.84 -67.53 -24.91
N ALA A 42 -22.97 -67.80 -26.22
CA ALA A 42 -23.88 -68.67 -26.97
C ALA A 42 -25.32 -68.24 -27.30
N GLY A 43 -25.59 -68.12 -28.61
CA GLY A 43 -26.92 -68.28 -29.20
C GLY A 43 -27.09 -67.67 -30.59
N ALA A 44 -26.65 -68.38 -31.65
CA ALA A 44 -27.21 -68.21 -32.99
C ALA A 44 -28.69 -68.66 -32.99
N PRO A 45 -29.55 -68.08 -33.85
CA PRO A 45 -29.71 -68.57 -35.24
C PRO A 45 -29.68 -67.39 -36.25
N GLU A 46 -29.10 -67.54 -37.44
CA GLU A 46 -29.74 -68.15 -38.61
C GLU A 46 -31.11 -67.55 -38.95
N ALA A 47 -31.11 -66.57 -39.86
CA ALA A 47 -32.15 -66.40 -40.87
C ALA A 47 -31.64 -65.42 -41.93
N ALA A 48 -31.15 -65.99 -43.03
CA ALA A 48 -31.19 -65.31 -44.31
C ALA A 48 -32.64 -64.92 -44.59
N ALA A 49 -32.88 -63.63 -44.80
CA ALA A 49 -34.10 -63.15 -45.44
C ALA A 49 -33.66 -62.18 -46.54
N GLU A 50 -33.40 -62.76 -47.70
CA GLU A 50 -33.64 -62.06 -48.96
C GLU A 50 -35.10 -61.57 -48.92
N VAL A 51 -35.27 -60.25 -48.77
CA VAL A 51 -36.51 -59.55 -49.10
C VAL A 51 -36.10 -58.66 -50.26
N GLY A 52 -36.30 -59.11 -51.49
CA GLY A 52 -37.63 -59.22 -52.04
C GLY A 52 -37.92 -57.89 -52.73
N ALA A 53 -37.40 -57.74 -53.95
CA ALA A 53 -37.79 -56.68 -54.84
C ALA A 53 -39.31 -56.75 -55.06
N GLN A 54 -40.07 -55.83 -54.46
CA GLN A 54 -41.44 -55.53 -54.87
C GLN A 54 -41.76 -54.03 -54.71
N ALA A 55 -42.08 -53.45 -55.86
CA ALA A 55 -42.82 -52.20 -56.08
C ALA A 55 -42.38 -50.96 -55.28
N SER A 56 -41.30 -50.33 -55.77
CA SER A 56 -40.89 -48.96 -55.44
C SER A 56 -41.98 -47.96 -55.79
N ASN A 57 -42.58 -47.32 -54.78
CA ASN A 57 -43.43 -46.14 -54.99
C ASN A 57 -42.64 -44.84 -54.81
N ALA A 58 -41.38 -44.92 -54.36
CA ALA A 58 -40.51 -43.76 -54.25
C ALA A 58 -39.69 -43.59 -55.54
N THR A 59 -39.69 -42.38 -56.09
CA THR A 59 -38.91 -42.05 -57.31
C THR A 59 -37.91 -40.95 -56.96
N LEU A 60 -36.65 -41.19 -57.30
CA LEU A 60 -35.56 -40.21 -57.17
C LEU A 60 -35.27 -39.61 -58.55
N SER A 61 -35.33 -38.29 -58.66
CA SER A 61 -34.84 -37.53 -59.82
C SER A 61 -33.67 -36.65 -59.38
N GLN A 62 -32.59 -36.67 -60.15
CA GLN A 62 -31.37 -35.92 -59.86
C GLN A 62 -31.12 -34.90 -60.97
N ASN A 63 -30.88 -33.65 -60.58
CA ASN A 63 -30.47 -32.59 -61.48
C ASN A 63 -29.15 -31.99 -60.97
N PHE A 64 -28.09 -32.21 -61.73
CA PHE A 64 -26.79 -31.60 -61.45
C PHE A 64 -26.57 -30.42 -62.40
N ASN A 65 -26.53 -29.22 -61.83
CA ASN A 65 -26.22 -28.01 -62.57
C ASN A 65 -24.78 -27.59 -62.27
N ALA A 66 -23.87 -27.96 -63.18
CA ALA A 66 -22.48 -27.54 -63.11
C ALA A 66 -21.98 -27.02 -64.45
N PRO A 67 -21.06 -26.04 -64.43
CA PRO A 67 -20.37 -25.61 -65.63
C PRO A 67 -19.46 -26.73 -66.17
N GLU A 68 -19.27 -26.78 -67.49
CA GLU A 68 -18.38 -27.76 -68.16
C GLU A 68 -16.93 -27.72 -67.63
N SER A 69 -16.51 -26.58 -67.10
CA SER A 69 -15.26 -26.40 -66.37
C SER A 69 -15.50 -25.49 -65.16
N ALA A 70 -15.17 -25.98 -63.96
CA ALA A 70 -15.24 -25.22 -62.72
C ALA A 70 -13.83 -24.82 -62.25
N ALA A 71 -13.66 -23.64 -61.67
CA ALA A 71 -12.43 -23.26 -61.01
C ALA A 71 -12.34 -23.84 -59.59
N VAL A 72 -11.13 -23.90 -59.02
CA VAL A 72 -10.93 -24.24 -57.60
C VAL A 72 -11.75 -23.30 -56.72
N GLY A 73 -12.66 -23.86 -55.91
CA GLY A 73 -13.53 -23.11 -55.00
C GLY A 73 -14.92 -22.73 -55.55
N ASP A 74 -15.21 -23.03 -56.82
CA ASP A 74 -16.53 -22.80 -57.41
C ASP A 74 -17.62 -23.64 -56.75
N ARG A 75 -18.85 -23.12 -56.77
CA ARG A 75 -20.04 -23.75 -56.16
C ARG A 75 -20.74 -24.63 -57.19
N LEU A 76 -20.78 -25.94 -56.93
CA LEU A 76 -21.47 -26.92 -57.76
C LEU A 76 -22.80 -27.29 -57.10
N ALA A 77 -23.92 -27.03 -57.79
CA ALA A 77 -25.25 -27.26 -57.24
C ALA A 77 -25.80 -28.62 -57.71
N LEU A 78 -26.22 -29.44 -56.74
CA LEU A 78 -26.89 -30.70 -56.95
C LEU A 78 -28.28 -30.65 -56.31
N THR A 79 -29.32 -30.73 -57.14
CA THR A 79 -30.71 -30.80 -56.69
C THR A 79 -31.21 -32.24 -56.80
N LEU A 80 -31.70 -32.79 -55.70
CA LEU A 80 -32.30 -34.12 -55.63
C LEU A 80 -33.78 -33.97 -55.32
N GLU A 81 -34.65 -34.48 -56.19
CA GLU A 81 -36.09 -34.53 -55.97
C GLU A 81 -36.48 -35.98 -55.63
N VAL A 82 -36.91 -36.20 -54.40
CA VAL A 82 -37.35 -37.51 -53.91
C VAL A 82 -38.86 -37.47 -53.72
N ARG A 83 -39.58 -38.25 -54.53
CA ARG A 83 -41.02 -38.47 -54.34
C ARG A 83 -41.21 -39.70 -53.48
N HIS A 84 -41.93 -39.58 -52.37
CA HIS A 84 -42.15 -40.66 -51.42
C HIS A 84 -43.59 -40.62 -50.86
N PRO A 85 -44.17 -41.74 -50.41
CA PRO A 85 -45.57 -41.78 -49.96
C PRO A 85 -45.81 -41.00 -48.65
N LEU A 86 -47.07 -40.66 -48.37
CA LEU A 86 -47.46 -39.97 -47.14
C LEU A 86 -46.97 -40.73 -45.88
N ASN A 87 -46.58 -39.99 -44.83
CA ASN A 87 -46.02 -40.52 -43.58
C ASN A 87 -44.63 -41.17 -43.68
N THR A 88 -43.83 -40.81 -44.69
CA THR A 88 -42.44 -41.25 -44.82
C THR A 88 -41.49 -40.05 -44.78
N THR A 89 -40.24 -40.25 -44.36
CA THR A 89 -39.22 -39.18 -44.28
C THR A 89 -37.95 -39.59 -45.02
N ALA A 90 -37.45 -38.71 -45.89
CA ALA A 90 -36.19 -38.90 -46.61
C ALA A 90 -35.00 -38.29 -45.84
N HIS A 91 -33.93 -39.07 -45.69
CA HIS A 91 -32.68 -38.68 -45.04
C HIS A 91 -31.50 -38.83 -46.00
N LEU A 92 -30.65 -37.80 -46.02
CA LEU A 92 -29.35 -37.83 -46.71
C LEU A 92 -28.26 -38.44 -45.82
N PRO A 93 -27.21 -39.02 -46.41
CA PRO A 93 -26.07 -39.50 -45.65
C PRO A 93 -25.32 -38.34 -44.96
N GLU A 94 -24.79 -38.58 -43.76
CA GLU A 94 -24.04 -37.56 -43.02
C GLU A 94 -22.74 -37.18 -43.75
N ALA A 95 -22.06 -38.18 -44.32
CA ALA A 95 -20.83 -38.06 -45.09
C ALA A 95 -21.02 -38.57 -46.52
N PHE A 96 -20.49 -37.83 -47.49
CA PHE A 96 -20.55 -38.20 -48.90
C PHE A 96 -19.32 -39.03 -49.30
N PRO A 97 -19.48 -39.99 -50.23
CA PRO A 97 -18.35 -40.72 -50.77
C PRO A 97 -17.46 -39.74 -51.56
N ASN A 98 -16.17 -39.70 -51.24
CA ASN A 98 -15.15 -38.75 -51.74
C ASN A 98 -14.99 -37.46 -50.89
N PRO A 99 -13.92 -37.37 -50.08
CA PRO A 99 -13.65 -36.19 -49.24
C PRO A 99 -13.22 -34.95 -50.03
N ARG A 100 -13.01 -35.04 -51.35
CA ARG A 100 -12.72 -33.87 -52.20
C ARG A 100 -13.95 -32.99 -52.43
N TRP A 101 -15.15 -33.54 -52.22
CA TRP A 101 -16.42 -32.84 -52.38
C TRP A 101 -16.86 -32.33 -51.01
N GLU A 102 -16.46 -31.10 -50.69
CA GLU A 102 -16.85 -30.47 -49.42
C GLU A 102 -18.23 -29.84 -49.55
N VAL A 103 -19.09 -30.06 -48.56
CA VAL A 103 -20.46 -29.55 -48.58
C VAL A 103 -20.49 -28.13 -48.03
N ALA A 104 -20.76 -27.15 -48.90
CA ALA A 104 -20.87 -25.74 -48.53
C ALA A 104 -22.24 -25.39 -47.94
N SER A 105 -23.32 -25.97 -48.47
CA SER A 105 -24.66 -25.83 -47.88
C SER A 105 -25.55 -27.04 -48.16
N ARG A 106 -26.49 -27.27 -47.24
CA ARG A 106 -27.52 -28.32 -47.31
C ARG A 106 -28.86 -27.68 -46.96
N GLU A 107 -29.76 -27.61 -47.92
CA GLU A 107 -31.12 -27.13 -47.71
C GLU A 107 -32.10 -28.17 -48.23
N HIS A 108 -33.26 -28.30 -47.60
CA HIS A 108 -34.31 -29.18 -48.09
C HIS A 108 -35.67 -28.53 -47.93
N GLN A 109 -36.56 -28.79 -48.88
CA GLN A 109 -37.94 -28.33 -48.86
C GLN A 109 -38.84 -29.52 -49.20
N SER A 110 -39.85 -29.76 -48.38
CA SER A 110 -40.83 -30.81 -48.62
C SER A 110 -42.16 -30.19 -49.01
N LEU A 111 -42.67 -30.55 -50.18
CA LEU A 111 -43.98 -30.16 -50.67
C LEU A 111 -44.91 -31.37 -50.60
N GLN A 112 -46.00 -31.25 -49.86
CA GLN A 112 -47.00 -32.30 -49.72
C GLN A 112 -48.04 -32.19 -50.84
N GLY A 113 -48.16 -33.24 -51.65
CA GLY A 113 -49.24 -33.43 -52.64
C GLY A 113 -50.43 -34.19 -52.05
N GLU A 114 -51.45 -34.45 -52.87
CA GLU A 114 -52.66 -35.17 -52.44
C GLU A 114 -52.41 -36.65 -52.09
N ALA A 115 -51.37 -37.29 -52.66
CA ALA A 115 -51.06 -38.70 -52.48
C ALA A 115 -49.59 -39.01 -52.12
N ASP A 116 -48.67 -38.08 -52.38
CA ASP A 116 -47.22 -38.19 -52.19
C ASP A 116 -46.61 -36.92 -51.58
N ILE A 117 -45.40 -37.04 -51.05
CA ILE A 117 -44.57 -35.92 -50.61
C ILE A 117 -43.38 -35.84 -51.56
N THR A 118 -43.14 -34.66 -52.13
CA THR A 118 -41.95 -34.37 -52.92
C THR A 118 -40.97 -33.59 -52.05
N THR A 119 -39.87 -34.23 -51.66
CA THR A 119 -38.77 -33.57 -50.94
C THR A 119 -37.64 -33.23 -51.90
N THR A 120 -37.38 -31.94 -52.02
CA THR A 120 -36.28 -31.38 -52.81
C THR A 120 -35.10 -31.04 -51.91
N PHE A 121 -33.97 -31.70 -52.10
CA PHE A 121 -32.70 -31.39 -51.45
C PHE A 121 -31.83 -30.55 -52.38
N ASN A 122 -31.39 -29.38 -51.91
CA ASN A 122 -30.41 -28.53 -52.58
C ASN A 122 -29.06 -28.66 -51.86
N LEU A 123 -28.11 -29.29 -52.54
CA LEU A 123 -26.74 -29.50 -52.05
C LEU A 123 -25.78 -28.63 -52.85
N VAL A 124 -24.98 -27.83 -52.15
CA VAL A 124 -23.90 -27.06 -52.78
C VAL A 124 -22.57 -27.66 -52.35
N PHE A 125 -21.77 -28.07 -53.33
CA PHE A 125 -20.44 -28.61 -53.12
C PHE A 125 -19.36 -27.61 -53.57
N GLN A 126 -18.20 -27.67 -52.92
CA GLN A 126 -16.99 -26.94 -53.31
C GLN A 126 -15.80 -27.90 -53.34
N ILE A 127 -14.90 -27.69 -54.31
CA ILE A 127 -13.72 -28.52 -54.50
C ILE A 127 -12.48 -27.62 -54.48
N PHE A 128 -11.58 -27.89 -53.52
CA PHE A 128 -10.37 -27.07 -53.30
C PHE A 128 -9.11 -27.62 -53.98
N ARG A 129 -9.21 -28.76 -54.67
CA ARG A 129 -8.07 -29.39 -55.36
C ARG A 129 -8.34 -29.46 -56.87
N PRO A 130 -7.43 -28.97 -57.72
CA PRO A 130 -7.58 -29.09 -59.17
C PRO A 130 -7.51 -30.56 -59.63
N GLY A 131 -8.08 -30.83 -60.80
CA GLY A 131 -8.15 -32.16 -61.42
C GLY A 131 -9.58 -32.65 -61.61
N GLU A 132 -9.69 -33.79 -62.30
CA GLU A 132 -10.96 -34.47 -62.50
C GLU A 132 -11.33 -35.25 -61.24
N THR A 133 -12.57 -35.08 -60.77
CA THR A 133 -13.07 -35.76 -59.58
C THR A 133 -14.51 -36.18 -59.81
N THR A 134 -14.86 -37.34 -59.26
CA THR A 134 -16.20 -37.91 -59.36
C THR A 134 -16.79 -38.04 -57.96
N LEU A 135 -18.07 -37.70 -57.82
CA LEU A 135 -18.90 -37.98 -56.67
C LEU A 135 -19.60 -39.32 -56.97
N PRO A 136 -19.22 -40.43 -56.31
CA PRO A 136 -19.88 -41.72 -56.50
C PRO A 136 -21.35 -41.66 -56.10
N ALA A 137 -22.13 -42.62 -56.61
CA ALA A 137 -23.49 -42.88 -56.16
C ALA A 137 -23.54 -43.00 -54.63
N PHE A 138 -24.50 -42.34 -54.01
CA PHE A 138 -24.78 -42.42 -52.58
C PHE A 138 -26.25 -42.67 -52.32
N ASP A 139 -26.55 -43.33 -51.22
CA ASP A 139 -27.90 -43.77 -50.91
C ASP A 139 -28.67 -42.66 -50.16
N VAL A 140 -29.84 -42.30 -50.67
CA VAL A 140 -30.86 -41.55 -49.94
C VAL A 140 -31.77 -42.56 -49.24
N THR A 141 -31.93 -42.39 -47.93
CA THR A 141 -32.67 -43.35 -47.10
C THR A 141 -34.08 -42.82 -46.86
N VAL A 142 -35.11 -43.53 -47.32
CA VAL A 142 -36.52 -43.24 -47.04
C VAL A 142 -37.00 -44.16 -45.93
N LEU A 143 -37.36 -43.58 -44.79
CA LEU A 143 -37.93 -44.30 -43.67
C LEU A 143 -39.46 -44.34 -43.81
N GLN A 144 -40.02 -45.54 -43.91
CA GLN A 144 -41.45 -45.75 -44.04
C GLN A 144 -42.14 -45.85 -42.66
N ALA A 145 -43.45 -45.60 -42.59
CA ALA A 145 -44.20 -45.55 -41.33
C ALA A 145 -44.21 -46.88 -40.54
N ASP A 146 -43.91 -47.99 -41.19
CA ASP A 146 -43.78 -49.34 -40.61
C ASP A 146 -42.36 -49.64 -40.07
N GLY A 147 -41.43 -48.68 -40.20
CA GLY A 147 -40.03 -48.81 -39.81
C GLY A 147 -39.16 -49.48 -40.88
N SER A 148 -39.69 -49.82 -42.04
CA SER A 148 -38.89 -50.31 -43.17
C SER A 148 -38.06 -49.19 -43.79
N VAL A 149 -36.88 -49.56 -44.30
CA VAL A 149 -35.90 -48.62 -44.83
C VAL A 149 -35.71 -48.89 -46.31
N GLU A 150 -36.13 -47.96 -47.16
CA GLU A 150 -35.89 -47.98 -48.60
C GLU A 150 -34.65 -47.13 -48.92
N LYS A 151 -33.69 -47.69 -49.66
CA LYS A 151 -32.49 -46.98 -50.08
C LYS A 151 -32.57 -46.69 -51.58
N LEU A 152 -32.51 -45.41 -51.93
CA LEU A 152 -32.50 -44.94 -53.31
C LEU A 152 -31.10 -44.44 -53.64
N ALA A 153 -30.40 -45.11 -54.55
CA ALA A 153 -29.06 -44.72 -54.98
C ALA A 153 -29.12 -43.57 -55.98
N THR A 154 -28.29 -42.53 -55.77
CA THR A 154 -28.08 -41.44 -56.74
C THR A 154 -27.17 -41.88 -57.90
N GLU A 155 -27.15 -41.11 -58.98
CA GLU A 155 -26.24 -41.31 -60.09
C GLU A 155 -24.88 -40.64 -59.82
N PRO A 156 -23.75 -41.27 -60.24
CA PRO A 156 -22.42 -40.68 -60.10
C PRO A 156 -22.28 -39.39 -60.92
N VAL A 157 -21.70 -38.36 -60.31
CA VAL A 157 -21.51 -37.05 -60.93
C VAL A 157 -20.03 -36.76 -61.10
N SER A 158 -19.62 -36.28 -62.28
CA SER A 158 -18.22 -35.93 -62.56
C SER A 158 -18.06 -34.42 -62.76
N ALA A 159 -16.99 -33.85 -62.21
CA ALA A 159 -16.63 -32.45 -62.39
C ALA A 159 -15.14 -32.29 -62.70
N LYS A 160 -14.81 -31.40 -63.64
CA LYS A 160 -13.44 -31.04 -63.99
C LYS A 160 -13.08 -29.70 -63.37
N VAL A 161 -12.17 -29.73 -62.39
CA VAL A 161 -11.74 -28.54 -61.65
C VAL A 161 -10.43 -28.01 -62.22
N LEU A 162 -10.46 -26.83 -62.80
CA LEU A 162 -9.30 -26.12 -63.33
C LEU A 162 -8.60 -25.36 -62.21
N SER A 163 -7.26 -25.34 -62.28
CA SER A 163 -6.44 -24.51 -61.40
C SER A 163 -6.61 -23.04 -61.77
N VAL A 164 -6.75 -22.18 -60.76
CA VAL A 164 -6.74 -20.71 -60.92
C VAL A 164 -5.30 -20.18 -60.99
N LEU A 165 -4.30 -21.03 -60.73
CA LEU A 165 -2.91 -20.62 -60.94
C LEU A 165 -2.68 -20.39 -62.44
N PRO A 166 -2.04 -19.27 -62.83
CA PRO A 166 -1.69 -19.03 -64.22
C PRO A 166 -0.88 -20.23 -64.74
N GLY A 167 -1.38 -20.86 -65.80
CA GLY A 167 -0.74 -21.99 -66.44
C GLY A 167 0.52 -21.53 -67.16
N GLY A 168 1.66 -21.62 -66.48
CA GLY A 168 2.96 -21.27 -67.00
C GLY A 168 3.96 -21.23 -65.85
N ASP A 169 4.92 -22.14 -65.89
CA ASP A 169 6.05 -22.32 -64.98
C ASP A 169 5.68 -22.36 -63.50
N THR A 170 5.93 -23.51 -62.86
CA THR A 170 5.98 -23.57 -61.40
C THR A 170 6.90 -22.44 -60.96
N PRO A 171 6.42 -21.41 -60.25
CA PRO A 171 7.26 -20.28 -59.91
C PRO A 171 8.42 -20.86 -59.11
N GLU A 172 9.61 -20.80 -59.68
CA GLU A 172 10.82 -21.25 -59.02
C GLU A 172 10.88 -20.46 -57.71
N LEU A 173 10.71 -21.16 -56.60
CA LEU A 173 10.66 -20.53 -55.29
C LEU A 173 11.99 -19.80 -55.12
N ALA A 174 11.92 -18.46 -55.10
CA ALA A 174 13.10 -17.65 -54.88
C ALA A 174 13.80 -18.13 -53.60
N ALA A 175 15.12 -18.29 -53.68
CA ALA A 175 15.92 -18.70 -52.53
C ALA A 175 15.59 -17.80 -51.32
N PRO A 176 15.49 -18.36 -50.11
CA PRO A 176 15.14 -17.59 -48.92
C PRO A 176 16.12 -16.43 -48.76
N ARG A 177 15.59 -15.21 -48.72
CA ARG A 177 16.40 -14.01 -48.52
C ARG A 177 17.02 -14.06 -47.13
N ASN A 178 18.26 -13.59 -47.02
CA ASN A 178 18.91 -13.45 -45.72
C ASN A 178 18.06 -12.58 -44.79
N PRO A 179 17.97 -12.92 -43.49
CA PRO A 179 17.21 -12.14 -42.53
C PRO A 179 17.71 -10.70 -42.49
N VAL A 180 16.79 -9.76 -42.67
CA VAL A 180 17.07 -8.33 -42.54
C VAL A 180 17.01 -7.98 -41.07
N ALA A 181 18.06 -7.31 -40.55
CA ALA A 181 18.06 -6.81 -39.20
C ALA A 181 16.91 -5.79 -39.02
N VAL A 182 15.94 -6.14 -38.18
CA VAL A 182 14.89 -5.22 -37.74
C VAL A 182 15.38 -4.55 -36.47
N TRP A 183 15.62 -3.24 -36.55
CA TRP A 183 15.94 -2.44 -35.37
C TRP A 183 14.64 -2.17 -34.62
N THR A 184 14.58 -2.58 -33.36
CA THR A 184 13.49 -2.26 -32.44
C THR A 184 14.01 -1.33 -31.37
N ASP A 185 13.29 -0.25 -31.10
CA ASP A 185 13.64 0.67 -30.02
C ASP A 185 13.49 -0.04 -28.67
N ASP A 186 14.61 -0.19 -27.96
CA ASP A 186 14.65 -0.81 -26.65
C ASP A 186 14.54 0.25 -25.56
N TYR A 187 13.34 0.39 -25.00
CA TYR A 187 13.05 1.31 -23.91
C TYR A 187 13.31 0.71 -22.52
N THR A 188 13.88 -0.50 -22.40
CA THR A 188 14.12 -1.14 -21.09
C THR A 188 14.98 -0.28 -20.18
N ILE A 189 16.03 0.36 -20.71
CA ILE A 189 16.90 1.27 -19.94
C ILE A 189 16.12 2.46 -19.37
N LEU A 190 15.15 2.99 -20.13
CA LEU A 190 14.31 4.10 -19.68
C LEU A 190 13.33 3.66 -18.60
N TRP A 191 12.74 2.46 -18.71
CA TRP A 191 11.88 1.89 -17.67
C TRP A 191 12.65 1.58 -16.38
N VAL A 192 13.82 0.97 -16.49
CA VAL A 192 14.69 0.65 -15.35
C VAL A 192 15.19 1.93 -14.69
N GLY A 193 15.65 2.91 -15.47
CA GLY A 193 16.08 4.22 -14.98
C GLY A 193 14.95 5.00 -14.31
N GLY A 194 13.76 5.00 -14.91
CA GLY A 194 12.56 5.63 -14.34
C GLY A 194 12.13 4.99 -13.02
N GLY A 195 12.15 3.66 -12.95
CA GLY A 195 11.84 2.91 -11.72
C GLY A 195 12.84 3.20 -10.59
N LEU A 196 14.14 3.24 -10.91
CA LEU A 196 15.17 3.57 -9.92
C LEU A 196 15.04 5.01 -9.42
N LEU A 197 14.75 5.96 -10.31
CA LEU A 197 14.53 7.36 -9.94
C LEU A 197 13.30 7.52 -9.04
N ALA A 198 12.20 6.84 -9.36
CA ALA A 198 11.00 6.85 -8.53
C ALA A 198 11.27 6.29 -7.12
N LEU A 199 12.07 5.21 -7.02
CA LEU A 199 12.47 4.62 -5.75
C LEU A 199 13.32 5.59 -4.92
N LEU A 200 14.27 6.30 -5.54
CA LEU A 200 15.10 7.31 -4.88
C LEU A 200 14.27 8.49 -4.36
N ILE A 201 13.29 8.96 -5.16
CA ILE A 201 12.38 10.03 -4.74
C ILE A 201 11.53 9.56 -3.57
N ALA A 202 10.95 8.37 -3.64
CA ALA A 202 10.13 7.81 -2.55
C ALA A 202 10.95 7.63 -1.27
N GLY A 203 12.18 7.12 -1.38
CA GLY A 203 13.12 7.00 -0.26
C GLY A 203 13.51 8.35 0.34
N GLY A 204 13.78 9.35 -0.50
CA GLY A 204 14.11 10.70 -0.06
C GLY A 204 12.95 11.40 0.65
N VAL A 205 11.74 11.30 0.10
CA VAL A 205 10.52 11.83 0.72
C VAL A 205 10.23 11.11 2.03
N GLY A 206 10.31 9.78 2.05
CA GLY A 206 10.15 8.99 3.27
C GLY A 206 11.16 9.37 4.36
N PHE A 207 12.44 9.54 3.99
CA PHE A 207 13.48 10.01 4.89
C PHE A 207 13.20 11.41 5.44
N PHE A 208 12.75 12.33 4.60
CA PHE A 208 12.46 13.71 5.00
C PHE A 208 11.25 13.79 5.94
N ILE A 209 10.19 13.03 5.65
CA ILE A 209 9.02 12.91 6.51
C ILE A 209 9.40 12.25 7.84
N ASN A 210 10.17 11.16 7.81
CA ASN A 210 10.61 10.49 9.02
C ASN A 210 11.50 11.39 9.89
N ARG A 211 12.42 12.16 9.27
CA ARG A 211 13.26 13.13 9.97
C ARG A 211 12.45 14.25 10.60
N ARG A 212 11.40 14.75 9.92
CA ARG A 212 10.52 15.80 10.45
C ARG A 212 9.59 15.29 11.56
N ASN A 213 9.23 14.01 11.52
CA ASN A 213 8.32 13.38 12.48
C ASN A 213 9.05 12.65 13.62
N GLN A 214 10.37 12.81 13.75
CA GLN A 214 11.04 12.32 14.95
C GLN A 214 10.54 13.16 16.14
N PRO A 215 9.92 12.53 17.14
CA PRO A 215 9.52 13.24 18.36
C PRO A 215 10.80 13.79 19.00
N GLU A 216 10.88 15.10 19.08
CA GLU A 216 11.93 15.78 19.81
C GLU A 216 11.91 15.27 21.26
N ALA A 217 13.07 14.91 21.79
CA ALA A 217 13.16 14.37 23.15
C ALA A 217 12.47 15.36 24.11
N PRO A 218 11.61 14.87 25.03
CA PRO A 218 10.89 15.77 25.93
C PRO A 218 11.93 16.60 26.70
N ALA A 219 11.82 17.92 26.58
CA ALA A 219 12.69 18.84 27.30
C ALA A 219 12.66 18.50 28.80
N PRO A 220 13.79 18.65 29.52
CA PRO A 220 13.81 18.45 30.96
C PRO A 220 12.68 19.25 31.62
N PRO A 221 12.02 18.71 32.66
CA PRO A 221 10.88 19.36 33.27
C PRO A 221 11.27 20.79 33.69
N PRO A 222 10.44 21.80 33.37
CA PRO A 222 10.78 23.18 33.65
C PRO A 222 11.04 23.35 35.15
N ARG A 223 12.15 24.01 35.50
CA ARG A 223 12.49 24.34 36.90
C ARG A 223 11.27 24.96 37.58
N PRO A 224 10.90 24.58 38.81
CA PRO A 224 9.70 25.09 39.45
C PRO A 224 9.75 26.62 39.59
N ALA A 225 8.60 27.28 39.36
CA ALA A 225 8.52 28.73 39.23
C ALA A 225 9.00 29.49 40.48
N HIS A 226 8.71 28.96 41.68
CA HIS A 226 9.11 29.59 42.94
C HIS A 226 10.64 29.61 43.10
N LEU A 227 11.37 28.55 42.71
CA LEU A 227 12.83 28.54 42.81
C LEU A 227 13.48 29.58 41.89
N VAL A 228 12.96 29.75 40.67
CA VAL A 228 13.45 30.76 39.73
C VAL A 228 13.18 32.17 40.26
N ALA A 229 12.02 32.39 40.86
CA ALA A 229 11.66 33.68 41.46
C ALA A 229 12.56 34.02 42.66
N LEU A 230 12.75 33.08 43.57
CA LEU A 230 13.62 33.24 44.74
C LEU A 230 15.08 33.49 44.33
N GLU A 231 15.58 32.77 43.32
CA GLU A 231 16.92 33.01 42.75
C GLU A 231 17.05 34.44 42.22
N LYS A 232 16.08 34.90 41.40
CA LYS A 232 16.07 36.27 40.87
C LYS A 232 15.97 37.34 41.96
N LEU A 233 15.15 37.13 42.99
CA LEU A 233 15.03 38.05 44.12
C LEU A 233 16.31 38.05 44.97
N SER A 234 16.96 36.90 45.16
CA SER A 234 18.22 36.79 45.92
C SER A 234 19.41 37.46 45.23
N ALA A 235 19.37 37.54 43.89
CA ALA A 235 20.37 38.27 43.11
C ALA A 235 20.22 39.80 43.22
N LEU A 236 19.11 40.29 43.79
CA LEU A 236 18.91 41.72 44.06
C LEU A 236 19.53 42.08 45.40
N THR A 237 20.79 42.52 45.37
CA THR A 237 21.49 43.05 46.53
C THR A 237 21.03 44.51 46.76
N PRO A 238 20.32 44.83 47.86
CA PRO A 238 19.83 46.18 48.09
C PRO A 238 20.97 47.20 48.24
N GLY A 239 22.10 46.81 48.84
CA GLY A 239 23.26 47.71 48.99
C GLY A 239 23.79 48.19 47.64
N ASP A 240 24.12 47.26 46.73
CA ASP A 240 24.78 47.60 45.48
C ASP A 240 23.95 48.54 44.58
N LEU A 241 22.64 48.31 44.46
CA LEU A 241 21.78 49.09 43.55
C LEU A 241 21.15 50.34 44.21
N LEU A 242 20.86 50.31 45.51
CA LEU A 242 20.28 51.47 46.19
C LEU A 242 21.36 52.52 46.52
N ASP A 243 22.57 52.07 46.86
CA ASP A 243 23.68 52.97 47.19
C ASP A 243 24.29 53.63 45.92
N SER A 244 24.15 52.99 44.75
CA SER A 244 24.55 53.56 43.44
C SER A 244 23.52 54.53 42.84
N GLY A 245 22.34 54.65 43.44
CA GLY A 245 21.24 55.48 42.91
C GLY A 245 20.38 54.79 41.84
N ASP A 246 20.62 53.51 41.54
CA ASP A 246 19.90 52.75 40.51
C ASP A 246 18.56 52.17 41.01
N TYR A 247 17.77 52.98 41.71
CA TYR A 247 16.47 52.58 42.27
C TYR A 247 15.52 52.02 41.21
N MET A 248 15.46 52.68 40.04
CA MET A 248 14.62 52.24 38.92
C MET A 248 14.93 50.79 38.51
N VAL A 249 16.21 50.45 38.37
CA VAL A 249 16.66 49.10 37.98
C VAL A 249 16.28 48.08 39.04
N PHE A 250 16.41 48.43 40.32
CA PHE A 250 16.02 47.58 41.43
C PHE A 250 14.51 47.23 41.38
N TYR A 251 13.65 48.23 41.20
CA TYR A 251 12.20 48.03 41.14
C TYR A 251 11.73 47.31 39.87
N VAL A 252 12.37 47.57 38.72
CA VAL A 252 12.10 46.85 37.47
C VAL A 252 12.40 45.36 37.66
N ARG A 253 13.61 45.00 38.09
CA ARG A 253 14.00 43.59 38.25
C ARG A 253 13.18 42.86 39.33
N MET A 254 12.90 43.52 40.45
CA MET A 254 12.09 42.96 41.54
C MET A 254 10.66 42.64 41.06
N SER A 255 10.03 43.59 40.38
CA SER A 255 8.67 43.39 39.87
C SER A 255 8.60 42.42 38.70
N GLU A 256 9.60 42.37 37.81
CA GLU A 256 9.69 41.35 36.76
C GLU A 256 9.77 39.93 37.33
N ALA A 257 10.56 39.72 38.39
CA ALA A 257 10.66 38.43 39.06
C ALA A 257 9.30 37.96 39.62
N ILE A 258 8.57 38.86 40.28
CA ILE A 258 7.22 38.57 40.81
C ILE A 258 6.20 38.37 39.70
N ARG A 259 6.21 39.19 38.64
CA ARG A 259 5.29 39.06 37.51
C ARG A 259 5.48 37.73 36.77
N GLU A 260 6.73 37.34 36.51
CA GLU A 260 7.03 36.03 35.92
C GLU A 260 6.54 34.90 36.82
N TYR A 261 6.81 34.99 38.12
CA TYR A 261 6.37 33.99 39.09
C TYR A 261 4.84 33.80 39.08
N LEU A 262 4.08 34.90 39.23
CA LEU A 262 2.62 34.86 39.25
C LEU A 262 2.07 34.30 37.93
N GLY A 263 2.64 34.71 36.80
CA GLY A 263 2.24 34.19 35.49
C GLY A 263 2.48 32.69 35.36
N ARG A 264 3.64 32.20 35.80
CA ARG A 264 3.96 30.76 35.76
C ARG A 264 3.12 29.94 36.76
N ARG A 265 2.80 30.51 37.91
CA ARG A 265 2.01 29.86 38.98
C ARG A 265 0.53 29.73 38.64
N TYR A 266 -0.03 30.75 37.99
CA TYR A 266 -1.47 30.86 37.67
C TYR A 266 -1.76 30.78 36.17
N HIS A 267 -0.77 30.35 35.36
CA HIS A 267 -0.90 30.04 33.95
C HIS A 267 -1.30 31.22 33.03
N PHE A 268 -0.64 32.38 33.19
CA PHE A 268 -0.75 33.53 32.29
C PHE A 268 0.63 34.14 31.96
N ARG A 269 0.72 35.01 30.95
CA ARG A 269 1.98 35.62 30.49
C ARG A 269 2.35 36.85 31.33
N GLY A 270 2.74 36.66 32.58
CA GLY A 270 2.85 37.75 33.56
C GLY A 270 3.80 38.91 33.21
N THR A 271 4.90 38.66 32.49
CA THR A 271 5.83 39.73 32.06
C THR A 271 5.33 40.55 30.87
N GLU A 272 4.35 40.04 30.11
CA GLU A 272 3.79 40.70 28.93
C GLU A 272 2.48 41.45 29.20
N LEU A 273 1.92 41.26 30.40
CA LEU A 273 0.68 41.89 30.80
C LEU A 273 0.93 43.16 31.63
N THR A 274 0.02 44.11 31.50
CA THR A 274 -0.05 45.29 32.36
C THR A 274 -0.50 44.90 33.77
N THR A 275 -0.21 45.73 34.78
CA THR A 275 -0.61 45.45 36.17
C THR A 275 -2.12 45.26 36.31
N THR A 276 -2.93 46.06 35.60
CA THR A 276 -4.39 45.93 35.59
C THR A 276 -4.86 44.56 35.07
N GLU A 277 -4.24 44.05 34.01
CA GLU A 277 -4.56 42.74 33.44
C GLU A 277 -4.13 41.60 34.37
N ILE A 278 -2.93 41.68 34.95
CA ILE A 278 -2.44 40.72 35.96
C ILE A 278 -3.41 40.65 37.14
N LEU A 279 -3.84 41.81 37.65
CA LEU A 279 -4.81 41.90 38.74
C LEU A 279 -6.18 41.34 38.35
N GLY A 280 -6.61 41.49 37.10
CA GLY A 280 -7.80 40.82 36.57
C GLY A 280 -7.70 39.29 36.61
N HIS A 281 -6.57 38.74 36.16
CA HIS A 281 -6.30 37.30 36.24
C HIS A 281 -6.27 36.78 37.69
N LEU A 282 -5.59 37.51 38.58
CA LEU A 282 -5.52 37.15 40.00
C LEU A 282 -6.89 37.22 40.69
N GLY A 283 -7.76 38.16 40.31
CA GLY A 283 -9.09 38.32 40.94
C GLY A 283 -10.02 37.16 40.59
N ALA A 284 -9.88 36.60 39.38
CA ALA A 284 -10.57 35.37 39.00
C ALA A 284 -10.10 34.15 39.82
N VAL A 285 -8.82 34.09 40.17
CA VAL A 285 -8.26 33.04 41.04
C VAL A 285 -8.69 33.21 42.49
N GLU A 286 -8.70 34.45 42.99
CA GLU A 286 -9.17 34.81 44.34
C GLU A 286 -10.63 34.42 44.56
N SER A 287 -11.48 34.65 43.54
CA SER A 287 -12.90 34.31 43.60
C SER A 287 -13.16 32.80 43.59
N GLY A 288 -12.16 31.98 43.27
CA GLY A 288 -12.20 30.52 43.30
C GLY A 288 -11.51 29.91 44.53
N GLU A 289 -11.36 28.58 44.55
CA GLU A 289 -10.70 27.84 45.64
C GLU A 289 -9.16 27.84 45.56
N GLY A 290 -8.59 28.61 44.62
CA GLY A 290 -7.16 28.54 44.26
C GLY A 290 -6.24 29.51 45.00
N TRP A 291 -6.77 30.40 45.84
CA TRP A 291 -5.98 31.44 46.50
C TRP A 291 -5.36 30.96 47.83
N PRO A 292 -4.06 31.21 48.07
CA PRO A 292 -3.37 30.75 49.27
C PRO A 292 -3.84 31.50 50.53
N LYS A 293 -3.99 30.74 51.63
CA LYS A 293 -4.32 31.29 52.96
C LYS A 293 -3.07 31.93 53.55
N GLY A 294 -3.00 33.26 53.58
CA GLY A 294 -1.89 33.99 54.22
C GLY A 294 -1.47 35.28 53.53
N ILE A 295 -1.94 35.54 52.31
CA ILE A 295 -1.74 36.81 51.61
C ILE A 295 -3.08 37.32 51.06
N SER A 296 -3.37 38.60 51.22
CA SER A 296 -4.55 39.21 50.61
C SER A 296 -4.27 39.53 49.14
N TYR A 297 -5.29 39.44 48.29
CA TYR A 297 -5.22 40.02 46.96
C TYR A 297 -4.86 41.51 47.00
N GLU A 298 -5.37 42.23 48.02
CA GLU A 298 -5.09 43.66 48.21
C GLU A 298 -3.60 43.91 48.45
N ASP A 299 -2.91 43.02 49.19
CA ASP A 299 -1.47 43.13 49.42
C ASP A 299 -0.69 43.01 48.11
N VAL A 300 -1.11 42.10 47.22
CA VAL A 300 -0.49 41.91 45.89
C VAL A 300 -0.79 43.11 44.99
N ARG A 301 -2.02 43.62 45.01
CA ARG A 301 -2.46 44.83 44.29
C ARG A 301 -1.62 46.03 44.68
N ASP A 302 -1.53 46.32 45.96
CA ASP A 302 -0.84 47.50 46.48
C ASP A 302 0.67 47.42 46.20
N TRP A 303 1.25 46.22 46.32
CA TRP A 303 2.65 45.99 46.00
C TRP A 303 2.97 46.23 44.51
N LEU A 304 2.17 45.67 43.59
CA LEU A 304 2.36 45.85 42.15
C LEU A 304 2.16 47.31 41.73
N ASN A 305 1.12 47.96 42.26
CA ASN A 305 0.83 49.37 41.99
C ASN A 305 1.95 50.29 42.52
N TYR A 306 2.50 50.00 43.69
CA TYR A 306 3.60 50.78 44.25
C TYR A 306 4.89 50.63 43.41
N CYS A 307 5.19 49.43 42.93
CA CYS A 307 6.32 49.22 42.01
C CYS A 307 6.14 50.00 40.72
N ASP A 308 4.94 50.01 40.14
CA ASP A 308 4.67 50.75 38.91
C ASP A 308 4.66 52.26 39.12
N LEU A 309 4.18 52.75 40.27
CA LEU A 309 4.29 54.15 40.63
C LEU A 309 5.75 54.61 40.58
N ILE A 310 6.68 53.83 41.16
CA ILE A 310 8.10 54.18 41.14
C ILE A 310 8.69 54.10 39.72
N LYS A 311 8.25 53.13 38.90
CA LYS A 311 8.74 53.02 37.52
C LYS A 311 8.33 54.17 36.60
N PHE A 312 7.19 54.78 36.89
CA PHE A 312 6.59 55.81 36.04
C PHE A 312 6.58 57.20 36.72
N SER A 313 7.22 57.35 37.87
CA SER A 313 7.37 58.64 38.56
C SER A 313 8.83 58.91 38.87
N ASP A 314 9.17 60.19 39.07
CA ASP A 314 10.49 60.63 39.54
C ASP A 314 10.64 60.46 41.07
N MET A 315 9.86 59.54 41.67
CA MET A 315 9.87 59.31 43.12
C MET A 315 11.06 58.43 43.53
N THR A 316 11.86 58.93 44.47
CA THR A 316 12.90 58.13 45.14
C THR A 316 12.40 57.66 46.50
N PRO A 317 12.13 56.35 46.69
CA PRO A 317 11.68 55.82 47.97
C PRO A 317 12.83 55.77 48.99
N ALA A 318 12.49 55.78 50.28
CA ALA A 318 13.46 55.56 51.35
C ALA A 318 14.02 54.12 51.28
N ARG A 319 15.31 53.95 51.62
CA ARG A 319 16.02 52.66 51.58
C ARG A 319 15.30 51.58 52.38
N GLU A 320 14.84 51.91 53.57
CA GLU A 320 14.11 51.01 54.46
C GLU A 320 12.82 50.50 53.81
N ARG A 321 12.17 51.34 53.00
CA ARG A 321 10.95 50.99 52.27
C ARG A 321 11.26 50.04 51.13
N SER A 322 12.34 50.26 50.38
CA SER A 322 12.78 49.35 49.31
C SER A 322 13.16 47.97 49.85
N GLU A 323 13.89 47.91 50.96
CA GLU A 323 14.20 46.65 51.64
C GLU A 323 12.95 45.95 52.18
N GLN A 324 11.98 46.69 52.71
CA GLN A 324 10.69 46.15 53.14
C GLN A 324 9.93 45.53 51.95
N LEU A 325 9.90 46.20 50.80
CA LEU A 325 9.24 45.67 49.62
C LEU A 325 9.90 44.42 49.06
N LEU A 326 11.23 44.33 49.14
CA LEU A 326 11.96 43.11 48.78
C LEU A 326 11.58 41.96 49.71
N ARG A 327 11.51 42.19 51.03
CA ARG A 327 11.02 41.17 51.99
C ARG A 327 9.58 40.74 51.70
N GLN A 328 8.72 41.68 51.32
CA GLN A 328 7.35 41.37 50.90
C GLN A 328 7.32 40.52 49.63
N ALA A 329 8.22 40.76 48.67
CA ALA A 329 8.34 39.96 47.46
C ALA A 329 8.72 38.50 47.78
N PHE A 330 9.70 38.28 48.68
CA PHE A 330 10.04 36.94 49.16
C PHE A 330 8.86 36.25 49.84
N SER A 331 8.21 36.94 50.78
CA SER A 331 7.03 36.43 51.49
C SER A 331 5.88 36.08 50.52
N MET A 332 5.66 36.88 49.48
CA MET A 332 4.65 36.63 48.46
C MET A 332 4.91 35.31 47.73
N VAL A 333 6.16 35.01 47.34
CA VAL A 333 6.51 33.74 46.70
C VAL A 333 6.36 32.57 47.67
N GLU A 334 6.86 32.72 48.90
CA GLU A 334 6.82 31.68 49.92
C GLU A 334 5.40 31.32 50.36
N LEU A 335 4.50 32.29 50.49
CA LEU A 335 3.12 32.04 50.91
C LEU A 335 2.24 31.47 49.79
N THR A 336 2.64 31.64 48.52
CA THR A 336 1.81 31.28 47.36
C THR A 336 2.31 30.05 46.59
N HIS A 337 3.52 29.56 46.89
CA HIS A 337 4.02 28.35 46.26
C HIS A 337 3.25 27.11 46.75
N VAL A 338 3.01 26.16 45.84
CA VAL A 338 2.45 24.87 46.23
C VAL A 338 3.56 24.09 46.93
N ARG A 339 3.43 23.91 48.24
CA ARG A 339 4.25 22.93 48.96
C ARG A 339 3.83 21.55 48.45
N ALA A 340 4.75 20.82 47.83
CA ALA A 340 4.50 19.41 47.55
C ALA A 340 4.11 18.73 48.87
N PRO A 341 3.10 17.84 48.89
CA PRO A 341 2.82 17.07 50.09
C PRO A 341 4.12 16.36 50.48
N GLN A 342 4.69 16.76 51.61
CA GLN A 342 5.79 16.03 52.19
C GLN A 342 5.22 14.65 52.48
N SER A 343 5.78 13.64 51.82
CA SER A 343 5.48 12.26 52.12
C SER A 343 5.90 12.05 53.57
N ASP A 344 4.92 12.01 54.48
CA ASP A 344 5.05 11.54 55.85
C ASP A 344 5.32 10.02 55.85
N ALA A 345 6.37 9.59 55.15
CA ALA A 345 6.82 8.20 55.04
C ALA A 345 8.23 8.00 55.60
N GLN A 346 8.76 8.97 56.34
CA GLN A 346 10.00 8.84 57.12
C GLN A 346 9.73 9.19 58.58
N ALA A 347 8.79 8.46 59.18
CA ALA A 347 8.59 8.42 60.63
C ALA A 347 8.14 7.01 61.05
N ASP A 348 8.77 5.96 60.51
CA ASP A 348 8.53 4.59 60.96
C ASP A 348 9.72 3.65 60.70
N VAL A 349 10.94 4.16 60.88
CA VAL A 349 12.16 3.34 60.85
C VAL A 349 13.14 3.73 61.95
N ASP A 350 12.65 3.97 63.17
CA ASP A 350 13.53 3.93 64.35
C ASP A 350 12.75 3.69 65.65
N ALA A 351 12.13 2.51 65.77
CA ALA A 351 11.58 2.05 67.03
C ALA A 351 11.49 0.52 67.08
N THR A 352 12.64 -0.15 67.16
CA THR A 352 12.76 -1.42 67.90
C THR A 352 14.15 -1.51 68.50
N THR A 353 14.30 -0.87 69.65
CA THR A 353 15.29 -1.25 70.66
C THR A 353 14.82 -2.55 71.29
N GLU A 354 15.51 -3.66 71.04
CA GLU A 354 15.54 -4.80 71.95
C GLU A 354 16.90 -4.87 72.65
N GLN A 355 16.84 -4.97 73.97
CA GLN A 355 17.91 -5.25 74.92
C GLN A 355 17.27 -6.14 76.01
N PRO A 356 17.98 -6.89 76.88
CA PRO A 356 19.28 -7.59 76.83
C PRO A 356 19.12 -9.11 77.16
N GLY A 357 20.20 -9.92 77.10
CA GLY A 357 20.22 -11.18 77.86
C GLY A 357 21.29 -12.23 77.53
N ASP A 358 22.35 -12.22 78.34
CA ASP A 358 23.13 -13.36 78.84
C ASP A 358 24.22 -14.05 77.99
N ALA A 359 25.40 -14.15 78.61
CA ALA A 359 26.60 -14.89 78.20
C ALA A 359 26.52 -16.34 78.79
N PRO A 360 27.52 -17.27 78.73
CA PRO A 360 28.98 -17.05 78.64
C PRO A 360 29.86 -18.12 77.90
N THR A 361 31.18 -17.84 77.89
CA THR A 361 32.36 -18.76 77.78
C THR A 361 32.70 -19.25 76.36
N GLU A 362 33.94 -19.29 75.84
CA GLU A 362 35.23 -19.63 76.43
C GLU A 362 36.41 -19.38 75.42
N VAL A 363 37.60 -19.03 75.93
CA VAL A 363 39.01 -19.09 75.38
C VAL A 363 39.50 -18.14 74.26
N ALA A 364 40.33 -17.17 74.68
CA ALA A 364 41.53 -16.69 73.96
C ALA A 364 42.75 -17.58 74.33
N PRO A 365 43.97 -17.55 73.71
CA PRO A 365 44.53 -16.44 72.91
C PRO A 365 45.56 -16.84 71.79
N ARG A 366 46.17 -15.84 71.14
CA ARG A 366 47.65 -15.60 71.09
C ARG A 366 48.26 -15.34 69.69
N GLY A 367 49.02 -14.23 69.62
CA GLY A 367 50.08 -13.90 68.61
C GLY A 367 49.70 -12.69 67.74
N ALA A 368 50.19 -11.44 67.95
CA ALA A 368 51.57 -10.93 67.74
C ALA A 368 52.09 -11.36 66.35
N GLU A 369 52.41 -10.50 65.37
CA GLU A 369 53.27 -9.31 65.32
C GLU A 369 53.00 -8.51 64.02
N ALA A 370 53.42 -7.24 64.00
CA ALA A 370 53.73 -6.45 62.80
C ALA A 370 55.24 -6.12 62.83
N PRO A 371 55.82 -5.40 61.86
CA PRO A 371 55.84 -5.54 60.39
C PRO A 371 57.31 -5.69 59.87
N GLU A 372 57.52 -6.05 58.61
CA GLU A 372 58.84 -5.88 57.97
C GLU A 372 58.72 -5.56 56.47
N SER A 373 59.25 -4.40 56.07
CA SER A 373 59.75 -4.11 54.72
C SER A 373 61.09 -4.84 54.50
N PRO A 374 61.67 -4.94 53.27
CA PRO A 374 62.43 -3.80 52.70
C PRO A 374 62.60 -3.76 51.16
N ALA A 375 63.26 -2.65 50.73
CA ALA A 375 64.17 -2.47 49.58
C ALA A 375 63.56 -2.48 48.15
N ILE A 376 63.61 -1.41 47.33
CA ILE A 376 64.72 -0.55 46.83
C ILE A 376 65.61 -1.25 45.79
N ASP A 377 65.54 -0.74 44.56
CA ASP A 377 66.58 -0.53 43.52
C ASP A 377 65.94 0.53 42.61
N ASP A 378 66.33 1.80 42.47
CA ASP A 378 67.60 2.53 42.34
C ASP A 378 68.28 2.41 40.95
N ALA A 379 68.84 3.56 40.57
CA ALA A 379 69.57 3.96 39.35
C ALA A 379 68.74 4.33 38.10
N SER A 380 68.59 5.60 37.68
CA SER A 380 69.53 6.73 37.45
C SER A 380 70.41 6.58 36.19
N ASP A 381 70.14 7.41 35.18
CA ASP A 381 71.07 8.41 34.61
C ASP A 381 70.31 9.16 33.48
N ASP A 382 70.15 10.49 33.52
CA ASP A 382 71.17 11.55 33.29
C ASP A 382 71.51 11.65 31.79
N SER A 383 71.65 12.78 31.09
CA SER A 383 71.72 14.23 31.35
C SER A 383 71.51 14.86 29.94
N ALA A 384 70.74 15.93 29.79
CA ALA A 384 71.18 17.33 29.74
C ALA A 384 72.25 17.68 28.67
N ASP A 385 71.87 18.51 27.71
CA ASP A 385 72.57 19.72 27.21
C ASP A 385 71.88 20.18 25.91
N ALA A 386 71.90 21.43 25.43
CA ALA A 386 71.94 22.79 25.95
C ALA A 386 72.17 23.68 24.71
N ALA A 387 71.58 24.89 24.68
CA ALA A 387 71.98 26.05 23.87
C ALA A 387 71.86 25.90 22.32
N SER A 388 71.68 26.92 21.48
CA SER A 388 71.45 28.38 21.53
C SER A 388 71.23 28.83 20.07
N ASP A 389 70.90 30.10 19.86
CA ASP A 389 71.05 30.89 18.61
C ASP A 389 69.99 30.64 17.51
N ASP A 390 69.55 31.62 16.72
CA ASP A 390 69.73 33.08 16.68
C ASP A 390 68.73 33.63 15.62
N SER A 391 68.48 34.92 15.72
CA SER A 391 67.66 35.86 14.96
C SER A 391 67.79 35.88 13.43
N THR A 392 66.73 36.40 12.76
CA THR A 392 66.62 37.40 11.63
C THR A 392 65.40 37.07 10.75
N ASP A 393 64.37 37.93 10.60
CA ASP A 393 64.23 39.28 10.00
C ASP A 393 63.73 39.24 8.52
N ALA A 394 62.97 40.29 8.15
CA ALA A 394 62.38 40.69 6.86
C ALA A 394 60.99 40.10 6.49
N ARG A 395 59.86 40.82 6.35
CA ARG A 395 59.48 42.14 5.75
C ARG A 395 59.20 42.07 4.23
N GLU A 396 57.99 42.51 3.85
CA GLU A 396 57.50 43.12 2.57
C GLU A 396 56.05 42.63 2.27
N GLU A 397 55.02 43.47 2.43
CA GLU A 397 54.47 44.50 1.50
C GLU A 397 53.97 43.98 0.14
N LYS A 398 52.62 43.97 -0.01
CA LYS A 398 51.74 44.62 -1.02
C LYS A 398 52.09 44.58 -2.54
N PRO A 399 51.10 44.70 -3.46
CA PRO A 399 50.08 45.75 -3.55
C PRO A 399 48.62 45.33 -3.37
#